data_AF-A0A9W7PG57-F1
#
_entry.id   AF-A0A9W7PG57-F1
#
_cell.length_a   1.000
_cell.length_b   1.000
_cell.length_c   1.000
_cell.angle_alpha   90.00
_cell.angle_beta   90.00
_cell.angle_gamma   90.00
#
_symmetry.space_group_name_H-M   'P 1'
#
loop_
_entity.id
_entity.type
_entity.pdbx_description
1 polymer ?
#
loop_
_entity_poly.entity_id
_entity_poly.type
_entity_poly.pdbx_seq_one_letter_code
_entity_poly.pdbx_strand_id
1 'polypeptide(L)'
;MKRTIEFVLGLIGGIIGIIISILLIVVAFNIMEGFDYELLAYYSIILTVQIGLLILSCLVNKVNNKVYGVCMIVIPIVMLFMSLFFLLIPTILQIISGSFAFRTLKLESNVS
;
A
#
# COMPACT_ATOMS: atom_id res chain seq x y z
N MET A 1 18.77 9.00 -6.26
CA MET A 1 18.06 7.98 -5.45
C MET A 1 18.61 6.61 -5.80
N LYS A 2 19.09 5.81 -4.84
CA LYS A 2 19.54 4.43 -5.10
C LYS A 2 18.38 3.43 -5.23
N ARG A 3 17.17 3.81 -4.78
CA ARG A 3 15.96 2.96 -4.68
C ARG A 3 14.76 3.50 -5.48
N THR A 4 15.01 4.04 -6.68
CA THR A 4 13.98 4.75 -7.49
C THR A 4 12.83 3.85 -7.93
N ILE A 5 13.10 2.59 -8.28
CA ILE A 5 12.07 1.65 -8.76
C ILE A 5 11.07 1.33 -7.63
N GLU A 6 11.58 1.06 -6.43
CA GLU A 6 10.76 0.73 -5.25
C GLU A 6 9.93 1.95 -4.83
N PHE A 7 10.55 3.13 -4.84
CA PHE A 7 9.85 4.40 -4.61
C PHE A 7 8.70 4.61 -5.59
N VAL A 8 8.96 4.52 -6.90
CA VAL A 8 7.95 4.80 -7.93
C VAL A 8 6.82 3.78 -7.90
N LEU A 9 7.12 2.49 -7.79
CA LEU A 9 6.09 1.45 -7.72
C LEU A 9 5.25 1.55 -6.45
N GLY A 10 5.89 1.82 -5.30
CA GLY A 10 5.19 2.03 -4.04
C GLY A 10 4.32 3.29 -4.06
N LEU A 11 4.82 4.37 -4.67
CA LEU A 11 4.10 5.64 -4.82
C LEU A 11 2.87 5.47 -5.73
N ILE A 12 3.03 4.87 -6.91
CA ILE A 12 1.92 4.63 -7.84
C ILE A 12 0.88 3.73 -7.19
N GLY A 13 1.32 2.63 -6.55
CA GLY A 13 0.42 1.74 -5.82
C GLY A 13 -0.34 2.45 -4.70
N GLY A 14 0.35 3.29 -3.90
CA GLY A 14 -0.28 4.09 -2.85
C GLY A 14 -1.28 5.11 -3.37
N ILE A 15 -0.95 5.86 -4.43
CA ILE A 15 -1.85 6.87 -5.03
C ILE A 15 -3.10 6.21 -5.59
N ILE A 16 -2.95 5.12 -6.36
CA ILE A 16 -4.09 4.37 -6.91
C ILE A 16 -4.95 3.82 -5.76
N GLY A 17 -4.31 3.28 -4.71
CA GLY A 17 -5.01 2.76 -3.53
C GLY A 17 -5.85 3.82 -2.82
N ILE A 18 -5.33 5.04 -2.66
CA ILE A 18 -6.07 6.17 -2.07
C ILE A 18 -7.26 6.58 -2.95
N ILE A 19 -7.06 6.71 -4.26
CA ILE A 19 -8.14 7.09 -5.20
C ILE A 19 -9.28 6.07 -5.14
N ILE A 20 -8.96 4.77 -5.18
CA ILE A 20 -9.96 3.70 -5.07
C ILE A 20 -10.66 3.74 -3.72
N SER A 21 -9.91 3.95 -2.62
CA SER A 21 -10.50 4.02 -1.27
C SER A 21 -11.49 5.18 -1.12
N ILE A 22 -11.17 6.35 -1.68
CA ILE A 22 -12.09 7.51 -1.70
C ILE A 22 -13.34 7.18 -2.53
N LEU A 23 -13.16 6.54 -3.68
CA LEU A 23 -14.28 6.16 -4.54
C LEU A 23 -15.22 5.17 -3.84
N LEU A 24 -14.68 4.21 -3.09
CA LEU A 24 -15.48 3.29 -2.27
C LEU A 24 -16.28 4.02 -1.19
N ILE A 25 -15.69 5.01 -0.53
CA ILE A 25 -16.40 5.85 0.46
C ILE A 25 -17.55 6.61 -0.21
N VAL A 26 -17.31 7.24 -1.35
CA VAL A 26 -18.35 7.99 -2.09
C VAL A 26 -19.47 7.06 -2.55
N VAL A 27 -19.15 5.89 -3.09
CA VAL A 27 -20.15 4.89 -3.51
C VAL A 27 -20.97 4.41 -2.31
N ALA A 28 -20.33 4.13 -1.18
CA ALA A 28 -21.02 3.76 0.05
C ALA A 28 -22.02 4.83 0.49
N PHE A 29 -21.63 6.11 0.50
CA PHE A 29 -22.53 7.22 0.83
C PHE A 29 -23.75 7.34 -0.11
N ASN A 30 -23.61 7.00 -1.39
CA ASN A 30 -24.70 7.12 -2.36
C ASN A 30 -25.68 5.94 -2.33
N ILE A 31 -25.23 4.76 -1.87
CA ILE A 31 -26.06 3.55 -1.80
C ILE A 31 -26.80 3.48 -0.45
N MET A 32 -26.29 4.13 0.59
CA MET A 32 -26.86 4.06 1.93
C MET A 32 -28.05 5.00 2.11
N GLU A 33 -29.22 4.43 2.43
CA GLU A 33 -30.39 5.18 2.92
C GLU A 33 -30.24 5.54 4.42
N GLY A 34 -29.12 6.17 4.79
CA GLY A 34 -28.81 6.56 6.17
C GLY A 34 -27.32 6.64 6.47
N PHE A 35 -26.96 7.11 7.68
CA PHE A 35 -25.58 7.09 8.16
C PHE A 35 -25.28 5.75 8.85
N ASP A 36 -24.65 4.84 8.12
CA ASP A 36 -24.04 3.66 8.72
C ASP A 36 -22.59 3.96 9.11
N TYR A 37 -22.39 4.16 10.41
CA TYR A 37 -21.10 4.46 10.98
C TYR A 37 -20.11 3.28 10.90
N GLU A 38 -20.60 2.05 10.83
CA GLU A 38 -19.74 0.86 10.78
C GLU A 38 -19.06 0.74 9.41
N LEU A 39 -19.84 0.89 8.33
CA LEU A 39 -19.30 0.86 6.97
C LEU A 39 -18.37 2.06 6.71
N LEU A 40 -18.71 3.24 7.23
CA LEU A 40 -17.86 4.42 7.12
C LEU A 40 -16.53 4.25 7.87
N ALA A 41 -16.57 3.70 9.10
CA ALA A 41 -15.37 3.40 9.87
C ALA A 41 -14.49 2.38 9.14
N TYR A 42 -15.09 1.35 8.54
CA TYR A 42 -14.38 0.33 7.77
C TYR A 42 -13.58 0.92 6.61
N TYR A 43 -14.22 1.71 5.74
CA TYR A 43 -13.52 2.33 4.60
C TYR A 43 -12.53 3.40 5.04
N SER A 44 -12.77 4.08 6.16
CA SER A 44 -11.82 5.03 6.74
C SER A 44 -10.53 4.35 7.19
N ILE A 45 -10.62 3.17 7.82
CA ILE A 45 -9.44 2.36 8.19
C ILE A 45 -8.65 1.99 6.93
N ILE A 46 -9.34 1.57 5.86
CA ILE A 46 -8.70 1.22 4.60
C ILE A 46 -7.91 2.41 4.03
N LEU A 47 -8.52 3.59 4.05
CA LEU A 47 -7.88 4.83 3.60
C LEU A 47 -6.64 5.17 4.45
N THR A 48 -6.74 5.08 5.78
CA THR A 48 -5.60 5.34 6.68
C THR A 48 -4.42 4.41 6.40
N VAL A 49 -4.68 3.12 6.17
CA VAL A 49 -3.62 2.16 5.84
C VAL A 49 -2.95 2.50 4.51
N GLN A 50 -3.72 2.89 3.48
CA GLN A 50 -3.15 3.29 2.19
C GLN A 50 -2.29 4.55 2.28
N ILE A 51 -2.69 5.52 3.12
CA ILE A 51 -1.87 6.70 3.42
C ILE A 51 -0.57 6.27 4.13
N GLY A 52 -0.64 5.34 5.09
CA GLY A 52 0.53 4.79 5.76
C GLY A 52 1.53 4.14 4.80
N LEU A 53 1.02 3.36 3.83
CA LEU A 53 1.83 2.72 2.78
C LEU A 53 2.45 3.74 1.81
N LEU A 54 1.74 4.82 1.51
CA LEU A 54 2.27 5.91 0.71
C LEU A 54 3.43 6.61 1.45
N ILE A 55 3.25 6.93 2.74
CA ILE A 55 4.30 7.52 3.57
C ILE A 55 5.51 6.60 3.65
N LEU A 56 5.28 5.29 3.85
CA LEU A 56 6.35 4.30 3.89
C LEU A 56 7.13 4.25 2.56
N SER A 57 6.43 4.36 1.43
CA SER A 57 7.04 4.48 0.09
C SER A 57 7.92 5.72 -0.02
N CYS A 58 7.47 6.87 0.47
CA CYS A 58 8.30 8.09 0.54
C CYS A 58 9.53 7.94 1.43
N LEU A 59 9.44 7.11 2.47
CA LEU A 59 10.53 6.83 3.39
C LEU A 59 11.42 5.65 2.97
N VAL A 60 11.28 5.13 1.75
CA VAL A 60 12.03 3.96 1.26
C VAL A 60 13.56 4.12 1.37
N ASN A 61 14.09 5.34 1.26
CA ASN A 61 15.53 5.60 1.40
C ASN A 61 16.00 5.77 2.86
N LYS A 62 15.08 5.94 3.81
CA LYS A 62 15.37 6.13 5.25
C LYS A 62 15.15 4.86 6.07
N VAL A 63 14.27 3.98 5.62
CA VAL A 63 13.89 2.74 6.33
C VAL A 63 14.76 1.57 5.86
N ASN A 64 15.10 0.68 6.79
CA ASN A 64 15.81 -0.56 6.49
C ASN A 64 15.09 -1.37 5.39
N ASN A 65 15.83 -1.78 4.36
CA ASN A 65 15.30 -2.52 3.20
C ASN A 65 14.49 -3.75 3.62
N LYS A 66 14.89 -4.48 4.69
CA LYS A 66 14.13 -5.64 5.20
C LYS A 66 12.76 -5.23 5.74
N VAL A 67 12.72 -4.21 6.59
CA VAL A 67 11.47 -3.73 7.22
C VAL A 67 10.53 -3.18 6.16
N TYR A 68 11.06 -2.36 5.24
CA TYR A 68 10.30 -1.84 4.12
C TYR A 68 9.70 -2.97 3.27
N GLY A 69 10.53 -3.94 2.88
CA GLY A 69 10.10 -5.06 2.04
C GLY A 69 9.01 -5.91 2.69
N VAL A 70 9.17 -6.27 3.98
CA VAL A 70 8.14 -7.04 4.71
C VAL A 70 6.84 -6.25 4.82
N CYS A 71 6.90 -4.97 5.22
CA CYS A 71 5.69 -4.16 5.38
C CYS A 71 4.94 -3.96 4.07
N MET A 72 5.66 -3.69 2.96
CA MET A 72 5.07 -3.50 1.63
C MET A 72 4.54 -4.80 1.00
N ILE A 73 4.76 -5.97 1.62
CA ILE A 73 4.17 -7.25 1.20
C ILE A 73 3.04 -7.65 2.14
N VAL A 74 3.28 -7.68 3.44
CA VAL A 74 2.34 -8.21 4.44
C VAL A 74 1.10 -7.32 4.54
N ILE A 75 1.28 -6.01 4.68
CA ILE A 75 0.14 -5.09 4.87
C ILE A 75 -0.78 -5.14 3.65
N PRO A 76 -0.30 -5.01 2.40
CA PRO A 76 -1.19 -5.06 1.23
C PRO A 76 -1.91 -6.39 1.02
N ILE A 77 -1.31 -7.52 1.44
CA ILE A 77 -1.96 -8.83 1.41
C ILE A 77 -3.13 -8.87 2.41
N VAL A 78 -2.91 -8.42 3.66
CA VAL A 78 -3.99 -8.33 4.66
C VAL A 78 -5.12 -7.43 4.15
N MET A 79 -4.77 -6.30 3.55
CA MET A 79 -5.72 -5.36 2.94
C MET A 79 -6.50 -5.96 1.78
N LEU A 80 -5.89 -6.86 0.99
CA LEU A 80 -6.57 -7.53 -0.13
C LEU A 80 -7.73 -8.40 0.35
N PHE A 81 -7.56 -9.12 1.46
CA PHE A 81 -8.61 -9.95 2.06
C PHE A 81 -9.75 -9.11 2.64
N MET A 82 -9.43 -7.95 3.22
CA MET A 82 -10.45 -7.02 3.72
C MET A 82 -11.23 -6.36 2.58
N SER A 83 -10.56 -5.90 1.54
CA SER A 83 -11.17 -5.06 0.50
C SER A 83 -11.86 -5.82 -0.66
N LEU A 84 -12.13 -7.13 -0.54
CA LEU A 84 -12.83 -7.94 -1.56
C LEU A 84 -12.30 -7.68 -3.00
N PHE A 85 -10.98 -7.70 -3.18
CA PHE A 85 -10.28 -7.51 -4.46
C PHE A 85 -10.35 -6.12 -5.12
N PHE A 86 -11.08 -5.14 -4.58
CA PHE A 86 -11.10 -3.78 -5.16
C PHE A 86 -9.71 -3.12 -5.17
N LEU A 87 -8.83 -3.51 -4.25
CA LEU A 87 -7.46 -3.01 -4.14
C LEU A 87 -6.42 -3.95 -4.79
N LEU A 88 -6.81 -4.83 -5.71
CA LEU A 88 -5.88 -5.79 -6.31
C LEU A 88 -4.72 -5.12 -7.07
N ILE A 89 -5.01 -4.11 -7.90
CA ILE A 89 -3.98 -3.35 -8.64
C ILE A 89 -2.97 -2.68 -7.68
N PRO A 90 -3.40 -1.86 -6.69
CA PRO A 90 -2.46 -1.23 -5.77
C PRO A 90 -1.70 -2.25 -4.92
N THR A 91 -2.34 -3.35 -4.50
CA THR A 91 -1.68 -4.44 -3.77
C THR A 91 -0.55 -5.09 -4.59
N ILE A 92 -0.79 -5.41 -5.87
CA ILE A 92 0.26 -6.00 -6.72
C ILE A 92 1.45 -5.05 -6.84
N LEU A 93 1.21 -3.77 -7.10
CA LEU A 93 2.27 -2.77 -7.23
C LEU A 93 3.09 -2.62 -5.94
N GLN A 94 2.44 -2.61 -4.78
CA GLN A 94 3.10 -2.52 -3.49
C GLN A 94 3.91 -3.79 -3.17
N ILE A 95 3.40 -4.98 -3.48
CA ILE A 95 4.13 -6.25 -3.32
C ILE A 95 5.37 -6.30 -4.21
N ILE A 96 5.26 -5.86 -5.47
CA ILE A 96 6.41 -5.79 -6.37
C ILE A 96 7.45 -4.81 -5.79
N SER A 97 7.02 -3.63 -5.35
CA SER A 97 7.91 -2.66 -4.69
C SER A 97 8.64 -3.27 -3.47
N GLY A 98 7.92 -3.95 -2.59
CA GLY A 98 8.50 -4.62 -1.42
C GLY A 98 9.47 -5.75 -1.80
N SER A 99 9.17 -6.50 -2.86
CA SER A 99 10.02 -7.59 -3.36
C SER A 99 11.35 -7.07 -3.91
N PHE A 100 11.33 -5.93 -4.62
CA PHE A 100 12.55 -5.30 -5.13
C PHE A 100 13.50 -4.86 -4.01
N ALA A 101 12.98 -4.44 -2.86
CA ALA A 101 13.79 -4.08 -1.68
C ALA A 101 14.64 -5.25 -1.15
N PHE A 102 14.21 -6.50 -1.36
CA PHE A 102 15.01 -7.68 -1.00
C PHE A 102 16.13 -7.98 -2.00
N ARG A 103 15.97 -7.59 -3.27
CA ARG A 103 17.01 -7.75 -4.29
C ARG A 103 18.23 -6.87 -3.99
N THR A 104 18.00 -5.65 -3.52
CA THR A 104 19.06 -4.70 -3.11
C THR A 104 19.90 -5.26 -1.96
N LEU A 105 19.28 -5.94 -0.99
CA LEU A 105 20.00 -6.62 0.11
C LEU A 105 20.91 -7.75 -0.37
N LYS A 106 20.47 -8.54 -1.35
CA LYS A 106 21.25 -9.66 -1.90
C LYS A 106 22.47 -9.17 -2.69
N LEU A 107 22.39 -7.97 -3.26
CA LEU A 107 23.53 -7.32 -3.94
C LEU A 107 24.57 -6.80 -2.94
N GLU A 108 24.14 -6.15 -1.85
CA GLU A 108 25.07 -5.70 -0.80
C GLU A 108 25.80 -6.85 -0.11
N SER A 109 25.14 -8.01 0.11
CA SER A 109 25.77 -9.17 0.75
C SER A 109 26.75 -9.95 -0.13
N ASN A 110 26.77 -9.73 -1.45
CA ASN A 110 27.69 -10.40 -2.38
C ASN A 110 28.95 -9.57 -2.67
N VAL A 111 29.03 -8.34 -2.15
CA VAL A 111 30.16 -7.42 -2.33
C VAL A 111 30.97 -7.26 -1.02
N SER A 112 30.51 -7.88 0.07
CA SER A 112 31.21 -8.00 1.36
C SER A 112 31.97 -9.30 1.47
#